data_AF-A0A963QDX4-F1
#
_entry.id   AF-A0A963QDX4-F1
#
_cell.length_a   1.000
_cell.length_b   1.000
_cell.length_c   1.000
_cell.angle_alpha   90.00
_cell.angle_beta   90.00
_cell.angle_gamma   90.00
#
_symmetry.space_group_name_H-M   'P 1'
#
loop_
_entity.id
_entity.type
_entity.pdbx_description
1 polymer ?
#
loop_
_entity_poly.entity_id
_entity_poly.type
_entity_poly.pdbx_seq_one_letter_code
_entity_poly.pdbx_strand_id
1 'polypeptide(L)' 'KMRDEAQGVEAEARKAMVGSGDRSERIRTYNFPQGRVTDHRIGLTLHKLPEVLAGPGLGELVDALIAEDEAKRLAALGE' A
#
# COMPACT_ATOMS: atom_id res chain seq x y z
N LYS A 1 -10.46 -31.59 7.72
CA LYS A 1 -9.00 -31.67 7.53
C LYS A 1 -8.55 -30.81 6.36
N MET A 2 -8.60 -31.23 5.08
CA MET A 2 -8.15 -30.38 3.95
C MET A 2 -8.84 -29.00 3.84
N ARG A 3 -10.15 -28.92 4.10
CA ARG A 3 -10.89 -27.64 4.09
C ARG A 3 -10.49 -26.71 5.24
N ASP A 4 -10.25 -27.27 6.43
CA ASP A 4 -9.86 -26.50 7.62
C ASP A 4 -8.41 -26.03 7.49
N GLU A 5 -7.54 -26.84 6.89
CA GLU A 5 -6.15 -26.49 6.55
C GLU A 5 -6.12 -25.35 5.51
N ALA A 6 -6.90 -25.44 4.44
CA ALA A 6 -7.01 -24.36 3.44
C ALA A 6 -7.52 -23.05 4.07
N GLN A 7 -8.54 -23.11 4.93
CA GLN A 7 -9.06 -21.95 5.65
C GLN A 7 -8.03 -21.35 6.61
N GLY A 8 -7.23 -22.20 7.28
CA GLY A 8 -6.14 -21.76 8.14
C GLY A 8 -5.07 -20.98 7.38
N VAL A 9 -4.63 -21.51 6.22
CA VAL A 9 -3.63 -20.83 5.36
C VAL A 9 -4.14 -19.47 4.87
N GLU A 10 -5.39 -19.40 4.42
CA GLU A 10 -6.00 -18.13 4.00
C GLU A 10 -6.15 -17.13 5.16
N ALA A 11 -6.48 -17.62 6.37
CA ALA A 11 -6.60 -16.77 7.55
C ALA A 11 -5.26 -16.16 7.95
N GLU A 12 -4.19 -16.96 7.93
CA GLU A 12 -2.84 -16.49 8.24
C GLU A 12 -2.31 -15.54 7.17
N ALA A 13 -2.52 -15.82 5.89
CA ALA A 13 -2.16 -14.90 4.81
C ALA A 13 -2.89 -13.54 4.94
N ARG A 14 -4.18 -13.57 5.30
CA ARG A 14 -4.95 -12.34 5.56
C ARG A 14 -4.43 -11.55 6.76
N LYS A 15 -4.12 -12.24 7.87
CA LYS A 15 -3.51 -11.57 9.04
C LYS A 15 -2.20 -10.90 8.66
N ALA A 16 -1.35 -11.57 7.89
CA ALA A 16 -0.08 -11.01 7.44
C ALA A 16 -0.26 -9.76 6.57
N MET A 17 -1.28 -9.72 5.71
CA MET A 17 -1.58 -8.54 4.87
C MET A 17 -2.15 -7.35 5.66
N VAL A 18 -2.88 -7.59 6.75
CA VAL A 18 -3.46 -6.53 7.59
C VAL A 18 -2.44 -5.98 8.59
N GLY A 19 -1.51 -6.82 9.04
CA GLY A 19 -0.54 -6.46 10.08
C GLY A 19 -1.18 -6.44 11.47
N SER A 20 -0.62 -5.64 12.38
CA SER A 20 -1.12 -5.46 13.75
C SER A 20 -2.27 -4.45 13.85
N GLY A 21 -2.46 -3.64 12.80
CA GLY A 21 -3.42 -2.53 12.79
C GLY A 21 -2.94 -1.31 13.60
N ASP A 22 -1.69 -1.32 14.10
CA ASP A 22 -1.13 -0.17 14.79
C ASP A 22 -0.93 1.03 13.83
N ARG A 23 -1.02 2.24 14.38
CA ARG A 23 -0.82 3.48 13.64
C ARG A 23 0.58 3.60 13.04
N SER A 24 1.59 2.98 13.67
CA SER A 24 2.96 2.97 13.17
C SER A 24 3.13 2.17 11.86
N GLU A 25 2.28 1.17 11.62
CA GLU A 25 2.31 0.31 10.42
C GLU A 25 1.51 0.88 9.24
N ARG A 26 0.92 2.07 9.40
CA ARG A 26 0.04 2.66 8.40
C ARG A 26 0.81 3.01 7.12
N ILE A 27 0.50 2.30 6.04
CA ILE A 27 1.10 2.54 4.71
C ILE A 27 0.76 3.90 4.09
N ARG A 28 -0.34 4.55 4.49
CA ARG A 28 -0.80 5.81 3.88
C ARG A 28 -1.61 6.67 4.82
N THR A 29 -1.42 7.99 4.77
CA THR A 29 -2.28 8.95 5.47
C THR A 29 -2.99 9.90 4.54
N TYR A 30 -4.29 10.05 4.77
CA TYR A 30 -5.15 11.04 4.15
C TYR A 30 -5.35 12.20 5.14
N ASN A 31 -4.88 13.39 4.77
CA ASN A 31 -4.99 14.60 5.59
C ASN A 31 -6.01 15.55 4.93
N PHE A 32 -7.23 15.52 5.46
CA PHE A 32 -8.35 16.30 4.93
C PHE A 32 -8.18 17.82 5.07
N PRO A 33 -7.77 18.37 6.23
CA PRO A 33 -7.56 19.82 6.36
C PRO A 33 -6.55 20.40 5.37
N GLN A 34 -5.53 19.62 4.99
CA GLN A 34 -4.47 20.05 4.07
C GLN A 34 -4.62 19.47 2.66
N GLY A 35 -5.73 18.76 2.39
CA GLY A 35 -6.06 18.22 1.07
C GLY A 35 -5.01 17.27 0.47
N ARG A 36 -4.22 16.58 1.30
CA ARG A 36 -3.11 15.73 0.82
C ARG A 36 -3.22 14.28 1.21
N VAL A 37 -2.60 13.42 0.41
CA VAL A 37 -2.35 12.02 0.72
C VAL A 37 -0.84 11.75 0.71
N THR A 38 -0.35 11.04 1.72
CA THR A 38 1.07 10.63 1.82
C THR A 38 1.14 9.12 1.90
N ASP A 39 1.84 8.47 0.97
CA ASP A 39 2.15 7.04 0.99
C ASP A 39 3.55 6.84 1.60
N HIS A 40 3.61 6.14 2.73
CA HIS A 40 4.83 5.97 3.53
C HIS A 40 5.75 4.88 2.99
N ARG A 41 5.27 4.03 2.07
CA ARG A 41 6.10 2.96 1.48
C ARG A 41 7.21 3.52 0.59
N ILE A 42 6.94 4.68 -0.02
CA ILE A 42 7.82 5.32 -1.01
C ILE A 42 8.07 6.81 -0.68
N GLY A 43 7.49 7.33 0.41
CA GLY A 43 7.62 8.74 0.80
C GLY A 43 6.89 9.74 -0.11
N LEU A 44 6.00 9.28 -1.00
CA LEU A 44 5.29 10.13 -1.95
C LEU A 44 4.17 10.91 -1.25
N THR A 45 4.08 12.22 -1.54
CA THR A 45 2.98 13.07 -1.09
C THR A 45 2.29 13.75 -2.27
N LEU A 46 0.97 13.60 -2.38
CA LEU A 46 0.13 14.22 -3.41
C LEU A 46 -0.85 15.20 -2.77
N HIS A 47 -0.95 16.42 -3.33
CA HIS A 47 -1.82 17.51 -2.85
C HIS A 47 -3.20 17.53 -3.55
N LYS A 48 -3.73 16.36 -3.90
CA LYS A 48 -4.97 16.20 -4.67
C LYS A 48 -5.88 15.14 -4.06
N LEU A 49 -6.04 15.21 -2.73
CA LEU A 49 -6.86 14.26 -1.97
C LEU A 49 -8.27 14.05 -2.56
N PRO A 50 -9.02 15.10 -2.97
CA PRO A 50 -10.36 14.89 -3.52
C PRO A 50 -10.36 14.03 -4.78
N GLU A 51 -9.40 14.22 -5.68
CA GLU A 51 -9.27 13.44 -6.92
C GLU A 51 -8.87 11.99 -6.65
N VAL A 52 -7.99 11.79 -5.66
CA VAL A 52 -7.59 10.43 -5.22
C VAL A 52 -8.78 9.68 -4.63
N LEU A 53 -9.59 10.35 -3.80
CA LEU A 53 -10.81 9.75 -3.23
C LEU A 53 -11.90 9.54 -4.27
N ALA A 54 -12.00 10.41 -5.28
CA ALA A 54 -12.95 10.27 -6.37
C ALA A 54 -12.59 9.13 -7.34
N GLY A 55 -11.34 8.64 -7.32
CA GLY A 55 -10.85 7.54 -8.16
C GLY A 55 -9.84 7.95 -9.24
N PRO A 56 -10.09 8.98 -10.09
CA PRO A 56 -9.18 9.36 -11.18
C PRO A 56 -7.75 9.68 -10.72
N GLY A 57 -7.59 10.27 -9.54
CA GLY A 57 -6.28 10.61 -8.99
C GLY A 57 -5.51 9.42 -8.39
N LEU A 58 -6.13 8.23 -8.31
CA LEU A 58 -5.50 7.04 -7.73
C LEU A 58 -4.44 6.43 -8.65
N GLY A 59 -4.61 6.54 -9.97
CA GLY A 59 -3.69 5.96 -10.96
C GLY A 59 -2.25 6.41 -10.74
N GLU A 60 -2.02 7.72 -10.60
CA GLU A 60 -0.68 8.28 -10.35
C GLU A 60 -0.01 7.71 -9.10
N LEU A 61 -0.79 7.45 -8.06
CA LEU A 61 -0.26 6.87 -6.83
C LEU A 61 0.12 5.39 -7.03
N VAL A 62 -0.68 4.64 -7.80
CA VAL A 62 -0.42 3.23 -8.12
C VAL A 62 0.78 3.10 -9.04
N ASP A 63 0.88 3.93 -10.08
CA ASP A 63 1.98 3.89 -11.04
C ASP A 63 3.33 4.17 -10.36
N ALA A 64 3.36 5.15 -9.46
CA ALA A 64 4.56 5.44 -8.67
C ALA A 64 4.99 4.28 -7.76
N LEU A 65 4.04 3.54 -7.20
CA LEU A 65 4.33 2.36 -6.38
C LEU A 65 4.88 1.20 -7.20
N ILE A 66 4.32 0.98 -8.40
CA ILE A 66 4.78 -0.06 -9.32
C ILE A 66 6.21 0.25 -9.78
N ALA A 67 6.47 1.48 -10.20
CA ALA A 67 7.80 1.90 -10.65
C ALA A 67 8.87 1.72 -9.56
N GLU A 68 8.55 2.06 -8.31
CA GLU A 68 9.47 1.86 -7.18
C GLU A 68 9.71 0.36 -6.88
N ASP A 69 8.67 -0.47 -6.97
CA ASP A 69 8.80 -1.92 -6.77
C ASP A 69 9.66 -2.56 -7.87
N GLU A 70 9.44 -2.18 -9.13
CA GLU A 70 10.24 -2.62 -10.27
C GLU A 70 11.71 -2.19 -10.11
N ALA A 71 11.97 -0.94 -9.72
CA ALA A 71 13.31 -0.45 -9.45
C ALA A 71 14.01 -1.26 -8.35
N LYS A 72 13.31 -1.58 -7.26
CA LYS A 72 13.83 -2.42 -6.17
C LYS A 72 14.15 -3.84 -6.63
N ARG A 73 13.27 -4.46 -7.43
CA ARG A 73 13.52 -5.81 -7.98
C ARG A 73 14.72 -5.83 -8.92
N LEU A 74 14.85 -4.83 -9.77
CA LEU A 74 15.98 -4.70 -10.69
C LEU A 74 17.29 -4.49 -9.93
N ALA A 75 17.29 -3.66 -8.89
CA ALA A 75 18.46 -3.45 -8.03
C ALA A 75 18.89 -4.74 -7.32
N ALA A 76 17.94 -5.51 -6.78
CA ALA A 76 18.22 -6.77 -6.11
C ALA A 76 18.72 -7.91 -7.04
N LEU A 77 18.52 -7.79 -8.35
CA LEU A 77 19.07 -8.74 -9.34
C LEU A 77 20.50 -8.38 -9.77
N GLY A 78 20.93 -7.13 -9.53
CA GLY A 78 22.25 -6.62 -9.88
C GLY A 78 23.29 -6.79 -8.77
N GLU A 79 22.86 -7.13 -7.55
CA GLU A 79 23.70 -7.61 -6.43
C GLU A 79 23.84 -9.14 -6.46
#